data_AF-A0A7J9FN44-F1
#
_entry.id   AF-A0A7J9FN44-F1
#
_cell.length_a   1.000
_cell.length_b   1.000
_cell.length_c   1.000
_cell.angle_alpha   90.00
_cell.angle_beta   90.00
_cell.angle_gamma   90.00
#
_symmetry.space_group_name_H-M   'P 1'
#
loop_
_entity.id
_entity.type
_entity.pdbx_description
1 polymer ?
#
loop_
_entity_poly.entity_id
_entity_poly.type
_entity_poly.pdbx_seq_one_letter_code
_entity_poly.pdbx_strand_id
1 'polypeptide(L)'
;MKLREIQRRVASKMHVNVNMIKCRKAKKMMKDKLAGNFLQEFAMLWDYTDELRLKNPGSTIKIAVNRVTPHSPTHFKRFYVCFEALKRGWKEGCRPVLGLDGYFLKGVAKELFSKNSKV
;
A
#
# COMPACT_ATOMS: atom_id res chain seq x y z
N MET A 1 -4.44 -2.35 17.55
CA MET A 1 -4.96 -3.19 18.66
C MET A 1 -3.83 -3.93 19.38
N LYS A 2 -3.68 -3.69 20.68
CA LYS A 2 -2.69 -4.36 21.55
C LYS A 2 -3.16 -5.78 21.90
N LEU A 3 -2.25 -6.73 22.18
CA LEU A 3 -2.65 -8.14 22.42
C LEU A 3 -3.57 -8.30 23.65
N ARG A 4 -3.32 -7.56 24.73
CA ARG A 4 -4.20 -7.54 25.93
C ARG A 4 -5.61 -7.06 25.62
N GLU A 5 -5.74 -6.15 24.67
CA GLU A 5 -7.03 -5.62 24.22
C GLU A 5 -7.82 -6.69 23.45
N ILE A 6 -7.13 -7.49 22.62
CA ILE A 6 -7.73 -8.66 21.94
C ILE A 6 -8.26 -9.63 22.98
N GLN A 7 -7.41 -10.00 23.95
CA GLN A 7 -7.79 -10.94 25.00
C GLN A 7 -9.01 -10.45 25.79
N ARG A 8 -9.02 -9.17 26.21
CA ARG A 8 -10.14 -8.56 26.94
C ARG A 8 -11.44 -8.60 26.12
N ARG A 9 -11.38 -8.28 24.81
CA ARG A 9 -12.56 -8.32 23.93
C ARG A 9 -13.10 -9.74 23.74
N VAL A 10 -12.22 -10.73 23.63
CA VAL A 10 -12.64 -12.13 23.51
C VAL A 10 -13.31 -12.59 24.81
N ALA A 11 -12.70 -12.28 25.95
CA ALA A 11 -13.28 -12.60 27.26
C ALA A 11 -14.65 -11.92 27.47
N SER A 12 -14.81 -10.66 27.06
CA SER A 12 -16.07 -9.94 27.25
C SER A 12 -17.18 -10.37 26.29
N LYS A 13 -16.85 -10.70 25.02
CA LYS A 13 -17.86 -11.01 24.00
C LYS A 13 -18.17 -12.50 23.88
N MET A 14 -17.18 -13.34 24.09
CA MET A 14 -17.30 -14.80 23.92
C MET A 14 -17.36 -15.53 25.26
N HIS A 15 -17.20 -14.81 26.39
CA HIS A 15 -17.17 -15.37 27.75
C HIS A 15 -16.12 -16.48 27.94
N VAL A 16 -15.05 -16.47 27.14
CA VAL A 16 -13.95 -17.46 27.21
C VAL A 16 -12.64 -16.76 27.49
N ASN A 17 -11.88 -17.28 28.45
CA ASN A 17 -10.55 -16.79 28.77
C ASN A 17 -9.51 -17.47 27.86
N VAL A 18 -8.84 -16.69 27.02
CA VAL A 18 -7.87 -17.19 26.03
C VAL A 18 -6.45 -16.83 26.42
N ASN A 19 -5.52 -17.77 26.26
CA ASN A 19 -4.09 -17.51 26.46
C ASN A 19 -3.58 -16.45 25.46
N MET A 20 -2.67 -15.60 25.94
CA MET A 20 -1.97 -14.59 25.14
C MET A 20 -1.31 -15.16 23.87
N ILE A 21 -0.80 -16.40 23.92
CA ILE A 21 -0.20 -17.08 22.75
C ILE A 21 -1.25 -17.28 21.64
N LYS A 22 -2.47 -17.68 21.99
CA LYS A 22 -3.58 -17.82 21.02
C LYS A 22 -3.93 -16.47 20.39
N CYS A 23 -4.00 -15.41 21.20
CA CYS A 23 -4.23 -14.05 20.71
C CYS A 23 -3.13 -13.58 19.74
N ARG A 24 -1.87 -13.92 20.02
CA ARG A 24 -0.74 -13.62 19.13
C ARG A 24 -0.82 -14.37 17.80
N LYS A 25 -1.12 -15.68 17.84
CA LYS A 25 -1.31 -16.49 16.62
C LYS A 25 -2.45 -15.96 15.76
N ALA A 26 -3.61 -15.70 16.36
CA ALA A 26 -4.77 -15.15 15.65
C ALA A 26 -4.46 -13.78 15.01
N LYS A 27 -3.78 -12.88 15.75
CA LYS A 27 -3.36 -11.58 15.21
C LYS A 27 -2.39 -11.74 14.04
N LYS A 28 -1.47 -12.71 14.09
CA LYS A 28 -0.56 -13.01 12.98
C LYS A 28 -1.34 -13.53 11.76
N MET A 29 -2.22 -14.51 11.93
CA MET A 29 -3.05 -15.04 10.84
C MET A 29 -3.89 -13.97 10.16
N MET A 30 -4.50 -13.06 10.93
CA MET A 30 -5.23 -11.92 10.36
C MET A 30 -4.32 -10.98 9.57
N LYS A 31 -3.12 -10.68 10.09
CA LYS A 31 -2.14 -9.87 9.36
C LYS A 31 -1.72 -10.54 8.05
N ASP A 32 -1.44 -11.84 8.09
CA ASP A 32 -1.00 -12.60 6.91
C ASP A 32 -2.11 -12.67 5.86
N LYS A 33 -3.37 -12.91 6.27
CA LYS A 33 -4.54 -12.89 5.38
C LYS A 33 -4.76 -11.51 4.76
N LEU A 34 -4.61 -10.44 5.55
CA LEU A 34 -4.74 -9.08 5.04
C LEU A 34 -3.60 -8.71 4.09
N ALA A 35 -2.37 -9.15 4.36
CA ALA A 35 -1.21 -8.93 3.49
C ALA A 35 -1.32 -9.68 2.15
N GLY A 36 -1.93 -10.86 2.12
CA GLY A 36 -2.17 -11.65 0.91
C GLY A 36 -2.95 -10.89 -0.16
N ASN A 37 -3.97 -10.11 0.22
CA ASN A 37 -4.72 -9.27 -0.70
C ASN A 37 -3.83 -8.17 -1.31
N PHE A 38 -3.02 -7.50 -0.50
CA PHE A 38 -2.17 -6.40 -0.98
C PHE A 38 -1.10 -6.86 -1.97
N LEU A 39 -0.47 -8.02 -1.75
CA LEU A 39 0.53 -8.55 -2.68
C LEU A 39 -0.07 -8.86 -4.06
N GLN A 40 -1.28 -9.43 -4.08
CA GLN A 40 -2.02 -9.68 -5.32
C GLN A 40 -2.45 -8.37 -5.99
N GLU A 41 -2.94 -7.39 -5.23
CA GLU A 41 -3.30 -6.07 -5.74
C GLU A 41 -2.08 -5.34 -6.36
N PHE A 42 -0.90 -5.45 -5.75
CA PHE A 42 0.32 -4.91 -6.32
C PHE A 42 0.79 -5.65 -7.57
N ALA A 43 0.52 -6.95 -7.69
CA ALA A 43 0.83 -7.69 -8.91
C ALA A 43 0.02 -7.15 -10.10
N MET A 44 -1.22 -6.72 -9.87
CA MET A 44 -2.11 -6.13 -10.88
C MET A 44 -1.80 -4.66 -11.22
N LEU A 45 -0.79 -4.04 -10.59
CA LEU A 45 -0.51 -2.62 -10.79
C LEU A 45 -0.19 -2.30 -12.26
N TRP A 46 0.44 -3.23 -12.97
CA TRP A 46 0.73 -3.08 -14.41
C TRP A 46 -0.55 -3.04 -15.25
N ASP A 47 -1.44 -4.01 -15.04
CA ASP A 47 -2.73 -4.08 -15.73
C ASP A 47 -3.55 -2.81 -15.48
N TYR A 48 -3.58 -2.34 -14.23
CA TYR A 48 -4.23 -1.07 -13.90
C TYR A 48 -3.59 0.12 -14.59
N THR A 49 -2.26 0.17 -14.72
CA THR A 49 -1.64 1.28 -15.44
C THR A 49 -1.94 1.28 -16.91
N ASP A 50 -2.06 0.11 -17.52
CA ASP A 50 -2.40 0.01 -18.93
C ASP A 50 -3.85 0.42 -19.16
N GLU A 51 -4.78 -0.02 -18.30
CA GLU A 51 -6.18 0.43 -18.36
C GLU A 51 -6.30 1.94 -18.12
N LEU A 52 -5.55 2.50 -17.17
CA LEU A 52 -5.54 3.94 -16.91
C LEU A 52 -5.02 4.74 -18.12
N ARG A 53 -3.99 4.25 -18.80
CA ARG A 53 -3.44 4.86 -20.02
C ARG A 53 -4.46 4.81 -21.16
N LEU A 54 -5.13 3.67 -21.33
CA LEU A 54 -6.13 3.46 -22.36
C LEU A 54 -7.34 4.39 -22.17
N LYS A 55 -7.86 4.48 -20.94
CA LYS A 55 -9.07 5.26 -20.63
C LYS A 55 -8.83 6.75 -20.49
N ASN A 56 -7.59 7.17 -20.18
CA ASN A 56 -7.26 8.57 -19.98
C ASN A 56 -6.08 9.02 -20.86
N PRO A 57 -6.27 9.08 -22.20
CA PRO A 57 -5.24 9.59 -23.11
C PRO A 57 -4.71 10.96 -22.66
N GLY A 58 -3.40 11.17 -22.85
CA GLY A 58 -2.68 12.38 -22.39
C GLY A 58 -2.24 12.36 -20.92
N SER A 59 -2.83 11.50 -20.08
CA SER A 59 -2.42 11.37 -18.68
C SER A 59 -1.01 10.80 -18.56
N THR A 60 -0.26 11.23 -17.54
CA THR A 60 1.09 10.72 -17.26
C THR A 60 1.04 9.68 -16.15
N ILE A 61 1.28 8.42 -16.51
CA ILE A 61 1.23 7.28 -15.59
C ILE A 61 2.57 6.54 -15.64
N LYS A 62 3.32 6.55 -14.53
CA LYS A 62 4.67 5.97 -14.43
C LYS A 62 4.79 5.06 -13.21
N ILE A 63 5.24 3.83 -13.43
CA ILE A 63 5.71 2.92 -12.37
C ILE A 63 7.23 2.87 -12.43
N ALA A 64 7.88 2.90 -11.28
CA ALA A 64 9.28 2.57 -11.15
C ALA A 64 9.48 1.41 -10.18
N VAL A 65 10.30 0.47 -10.61
CA VAL A 65 10.76 -0.68 -9.82
C VAL A 65 12.28 -0.63 -9.68
N ASN A 66 12.79 -1.16 -8.58
CA ASN A 66 14.21 -1.40 -8.38
C ASN A 66 14.48 -2.91 -8.47
N ARG A 67 15.69 -3.26 -8.92
CA ARG A 67 16.26 -4.61 -8.80
C ARG A 67 17.63 -4.45 -8.13
N VAL A 68 17.97 -5.36 -7.22
CA VAL A 68 19.30 -5.37 -6.58
C VAL A 68 20.33 -5.98 -7.52
N THR A 69 19.95 -7.08 -8.18
CA THR A 69 20.71 -7.73 -9.26
C THR A 69 19.78 -8.05 -10.42
N PRO A 70 20.28 -8.30 -11.65
CA PRO A 70 19.44 -8.63 -12.80
C PRO A 70 18.50 -9.83 -12.58
N HIS A 71 18.93 -10.76 -11.71
CA HIS A 71 18.24 -12.01 -11.38
C HIS A 71 17.36 -11.89 -10.11
N SER A 72 17.45 -10.78 -9.38
CA SER A 72 16.65 -10.56 -8.17
C SER A 72 15.19 -10.22 -8.50
N PRO A 73 14.24 -10.56 -7.61
CA PRO A 73 12.86 -10.09 -7.70
C PRO A 73 12.80 -8.55 -7.79
N THR A 74 11.86 -8.04 -8.56
CA THR A 74 11.61 -6.60 -8.63
C THR A 74 10.94 -6.10 -7.36
N HIS A 75 11.47 -5.02 -6.80
CA HIS A 75 10.87 -4.31 -5.68
C HIS A 75 10.22 -3.03 -6.17
N PHE A 76 8.99 -2.77 -5.74
CA PHE A 76 8.31 -1.52 -6.02
C PHE A 76 9.08 -0.33 -5.42
N LYS A 77 9.32 0.71 -6.23
CA LYS A 77 9.96 1.95 -5.78
C LYS A 77 8.95 3.08 -5.64
N ARG A 78 8.23 3.39 -6.71
CA ARG A 78 7.28 4.50 -6.75
C ARG A 78 6.25 4.32 -7.87
N PHE A 79 5.09 4.91 -7.66
CA PHE A 79 4.02 5.03 -8.64
C PHE A 79 3.61 6.49 -8.74
N TYR A 80 3.45 6.99 -9.96
CA TYR A 80 3.06 8.36 -10.24
C TYR A 80 1.91 8.36 -11.24
N VAL A 81 0.88 9.13 -10.93
CA VAL A 81 -0.29 9.35 -11.79
C VAL A 81 -0.57 10.83 -11.83
N CYS A 82 -0.73 11.37 -13.03
CA CYS A 82 -1.16 12.75 -13.26
C CYS A 82 -2.13 12.79 -14.44
N PHE A 83 -3.41 12.95 -14.13
CA PHE A 83 -4.47 13.00 -15.13
C PHE A 83 -4.39 14.26 -15.98
N GLU A 84 -4.65 14.13 -17.28
CA GLU A 84 -4.55 15.25 -18.21
C GLU A 84 -5.52 16.38 -17.87
N ALA A 85 -6.75 16.03 -17.49
CA ALA A 85 -7.75 17.02 -17.05
C ALA A 85 -7.25 17.87 -15.87
N LEU A 86 -6.54 17.25 -14.91
CA LEU A 86 -5.96 17.96 -13.77
C LEU A 86 -4.78 18.85 -14.20
N LYS A 87 -3.93 18.39 -15.12
CA LYS A 87 -2.85 19.23 -15.65
C LYS A 87 -3.40 20.49 -16.31
N ARG A 88 -4.44 20.33 -17.14
CA ARG A 88 -5.06 21.44 -17.86
C ARG A 88 -5.70 22.42 -16.89
N GLY A 89 -6.57 21.94 -16.01
CA GLY A 89 -7.24 22.79 -15.02
C GLY A 89 -6.25 23.53 -14.11
N TRP A 90 -5.16 22.88 -13.72
CA TRP A 90 -4.11 23.54 -12.95
C TRP A 90 -3.42 24.66 -13.74
N LYS A 91 -3.01 24.39 -14.99
CA LYS A 91 -2.33 25.39 -15.83
C LYS A 91 -3.21 26.60 -16.14
N GLU A 92 -4.52 26.39 -16.28
CA GLU A 92 -5.47 27.45 -16.61
C GLU A 92 -5.88 28.28 -15.39
N GLY A 93 -6.02 27.66 -14.21
CA GLY A 93 -6.66 28.30 -13.06
C GLY A 93 -5.83 28.43 -11.79
N CYS A 94 -4.68 27.75 -11.69
CA CYS A 94 -3.91 27.69 -10.44
C CYS A 94 -2.59 28.46 -10.51
N ARG A 95 -2.11 28.92 -9.35
CA ARG A 95 -0.78 29.54 -9.22
C ARG A 95 0.32 28.48 -9.38
N PRO A 96 1.55 28.86 -9.79
CA PRO A 96 2.69 27.94 -9.82
C PRO A 96 2.88 27.23 -8.47
N VAL A 97 3.19 25.93 -8.52
CA VAL A 97 3.48 25.15 -7.32
C VAL A 97 4.81 25.60 -6.73
N LEU A 98 4.80 26.16 -5.51
CA LEU A 98 6.03 26.53 -4.79
C LEU A 98 6.68 25.35 -4.06
N GLY A 99 5.90 24.30 -3.77
CA GLY A 99 6.39 23.08 -3.14
C GLY A 99 5.31 22.01 -3.07
N LEU A 100 5.74 20.75 -3.01
CA LEU A 100 4.89 19.59 -2.76
C LEU A 100 5.26 19.02 -1.39
N ASP A 101 4.33 19.03 -0.45
CA ASP A 101 4.54 18.36 0.84
C ASP A 101 4.25 16.86 0.71
N GLY A 102 5.13 16.05 1.29
CA GLY A 102 5.08 14.59 1.19
C GLY A 102 4.42 13.99 2.43
N TYR A 103 3.49 13.06 2.23
CA TYR A 103 2.93 12.29 3.34
C TYR A 103 3.52 10.88 3.42
N PHE A 104 3.87 10.45 4.64
CA PHE A 104 4.35 9.09 4.86
C PHE A 104 3.21 8.08 4.81
N LEU A 105 3.42 6.98 4.09
CA LEU A 105 2.50 5.84 4.10
C LEU A 105 2.32 5.31 5.53
N LYS A 106 1.08 4.92 5.88
CA LYS A 106 0.71 4.35 7.18
C LYS A 106 0.23 2.91 7.03
N GLY A 107 0.19 2.18 8.15
CA GLY A 107 -0.40 0.84 8.20
C GLY A 107 0.38 -0.23 7.44
N VAL A 108 -0.35 -1.18 6.84
CA VAL A 108 0.22 -2.37 6.17
C VAL A 108 1.04 -1.98 4.94
N ALA A 109 0.64 -0.94 4.21
CA ALA A 109 1.39 -0.41 3.09
C ALA A 109 2.82 0.01 3.51
N LYS A 110 2.97 0.70 4.64
CA LYS A 110 4.30 1.04 5.18
C LYS A 110 5.12 -0.21 5.48
N GLU A 111 4.52 -1.23 6.12
CA GLU A 111 5.22 -2.48 6.44
C GLU A 111 5.67 -3.22 5.18
N LEU A 112 4.83 -3.26 4.13
CA LEU A 112 5.14 -3.93 2.86
C LEU A 112 6.26 -3.23 2.10
N PHE A 113 6.16 -1.91 1.91
CA PHE A 113 7.19 -1.16 1.19
C PHE A 113 8.49 -1.05 1.97
N SER A 114 8.42 -0.97 3.30
CA SER A 114 9.64 -0.90 4.13
C SER A 114 10.36 -2.26 4.21
N LYS A 115 9.64 -3.40 4.12
CA LYS A 115 10.26 -4.73 4.01
C LYS A 115 10.89 -4.95 2.64
N ASN A 116 10.22 -4.50 1.57
CA ASN A 116 10.74 -4.58 0.20
C ASN A 116 11.86 -3.59 -0.10
N SER A 117 12.16 -2.67 0.81
CA SER A 117 13.22 -1.66 0.68
C SER A 117 14.42 -1.91 1.61
N LYS A 118 14.38 -2.98 2.43
CA LYS A 118 15.49 -3.44 3.27
C LYS A 118 16.04 -4.76 2.72
N VAL A 119 16.69 -4.69 1.56
CA VAL A 119 17.74 -5.62 1.10
C VAL A 119 18.72 -4.79 0.28
#